data_AF-A0A8X6KXW4-F1
#
_entry.id   AF-A0A8X6KXW4-F1
#
_cell.length_a   1.000
_cell.length_b   1.000
_cell.length_c   1.000
_cell.angle_alpha   90.00
_cell.angle_beta   90.00
_cell.angle_gamma   90.00
#
_symmetry.space_group_name_H-M   'P 1'
#
loop_
_entity.id
_entity.type
_entity.pdbx_description
1 polymer ?
#
loop_
_entity_poly.entity_id
_entity_poly.type
_entity_poly.pdbx_seq_one_letter_code
_entity_poly.pdbx_strand_id
1 'polypeptide(L)'
;MAEAQSFELLKKKRKSFRTAVTEVINELETELSNSDLNVDRLSELVETLSIKFEPLSLVGQQLEPPFNPEEFDGEFEITEEYTEKVLV
;
A
#
# COMPACT_ATOMS: atom_id res chain seq x y z
N MET A 1 -10.10 -24.62 3.12
CA MET A 1 -9.67 -24.36 4.53
C MET A 1 -8.25 -23.79 4.62
N ALA A 2 -7.25 -24.31 3.89
CA ALA A 2 -5.87 -23.79 3.93
C ALA A 2 -5.70 -22.36 3.36
N GLU A 3 -6.40 -22.00 2.29
CA GLU A 3 -6.35 -20.65 1.69
C GLU A 3 -6.85 -19.55 2.62
N ALA A 4 -7.95 -19.79 3.35
CA ALA A 4 -8.49 -18.85 4.33
C ALA A 4 -7.52 -18.61 5.50
N GLN A 5 -6.81 -19.66 5.95
CA GLN A 5 -5.77 -19.52 6.96
C GLN A 5 -4.55 -18.74 6.45
N SER A 6 -4.16 -18.96 5.18
CA SER A 6 -3.09 -18.19 4.52
C SER A 6 -3.42 -16.69 4.43
N PHE A 7 -4.65 -16.36 4.05
CA PHE A 7 -5.12 -14.98 3.90
C PHE A 7 -5.15 -14.21 5.24
N GLU A 8 -5.62 -14.84 6.32
CA GLU A 8 -5.58 -14.24 7.66
C GLU A 8 -4.14 -14.03 8.17
N LEU A 9 -3.22 -14.93 7.82
CA LEU A 9 -1.80 -14.75 8.14
C LEU A 9 -1.19 -13.57 7.37
N LEU A 10 -1.54 -13.38 6.09
CA LEU A 10 -1.11 -12.23 5.30
C LEU A 10 -1.64 -10.92 5.88
N LYS A 11 -2.91 -10.86 6.33
CA LYS A 11 -3.46 -9.68 7.03
C LYS A 11 -2.68 -9.34 8.30
N LYS A 12 -2.33 -10.36 9.10
CA LYS A 12 -1.51 -10.18 10.31
C LYS A 12 -0.11 -9.66 9.98
N LYS A 13 0.55 -10.22 8.96
CA LYS A 13 1.85 -9.74 8.48
C LYS A 13 1.77 -8.29 8.00
N ARG A 14 0.76 -7.94 7.20
CA ARG A 14 0.51 -6.55 6.76
C ARG A 14 0.39 -5.60 7.95
N LYS A 15 -0.37 -5.98 8.98
CA LYS A 15 -0.53 -5.16 10.19
C LYS A 15 0.83 -4.93 10.88
N SER A 16 1.63 -5.98 11.04
CA SER A 16 2.96 -5.88 11.66
C SER A 16 3.89 -4.98 10.86
N PHE A 17 3.95 -5.14 9.54
CA PHE A 17 4.78 -4.29 8.67
C PHE A 17 4.30 -2.84 8.67
N ARG A 18 2.98 -2.61 8.67
CA ARG A 18 2.43 -1.26 8.79
C ARG A 18 2.86 -0.59 10.09
N THR A 19 2.79 -1.29 11.23
CA THR A 19 3.27 -0.76 12.51
C THR A 19 4.74 -0.36 12.44
N ALA A 20 5.60 -1.23 11.93
CA ALA A 20 7.04 -0.93 11.82
C ALA A 20 7.34 0.24 10.88
N VAL A 21 6.59 0.38 9.78
CA VAL A 21 6.71 1.54 8.87
C VAL A 21 6.23 2.83 9.55
N THR A 22 5.10 2.78 10.27
CA THR A 22 4.57 3.93 11.01
C THR A 22 5.54 4.40 12.10
N GLU A 23 6.21 3.49 12.81
CA GLU A 23 7.21 3.84 13.81
C GLU A 23 8.35 4.67 13.20
N VAL A 24 8.89 4.25 12.05
CA VAL A 24 9.95 5.00 11.35
C VAL A 24 9.45 6.35 10.83
N ILE A 25 8.21 6.43 10.34
CA ILE A 25 7.61 7.70 9.92
C ILE A 25 7.50 8.66 11.10
N ASN A 26 7.05 8.19 12.28
CA ASN A 26 6.97 9.03 13.47
C ASN A 26 8.35 9.52 13.93
N GLU A 27 9.38 8.68 13.82
CA GLU A 27 10.76 9.08 14.12
C GLU A 27 11.28 10.14 13.13
N LEU A 28 10.98 9.99 11.84
CA LEU A 28 11.28 11.01 10.82
C LEU A 28 10.56 12.33 11.11
N GLU A 29 9.27 12.29 11.41
CA GLU A 29 8.48 13.48 11.74
C GLU A 29 9.01 14.19 12.99
N THR A 30 9.42 13.41 13.99
CA THR A 30 10.04 13.95 15.21
C THR A 30 11.36 14.62 14.91
N GLU A 31 12.24 13.97 14.13
CA GLU A 31 13.53 14.53 13.75
C GLU A 31 13.38 15.79 12.89
N LEU A 32 12.44 15.80 11.93
CA LEU A 32 12.12 16.96 11.10
C LEU A 32 11.51 18.13 11.88
N SER A 33 10.91 17.86 13.04
CA SER A 33 10.35 18.88 13.92
C SER A 33 11.39 19.50 14.86
N ASN A 34 12.61 18.94 14.91
CA ASN A 34 13.69 19.48 15.74
C ASN A 34 14.28 20.74 15.11
N SER A 35 14.58 21.74 15.95
CA SER A 35 15.24 22.98 15.51
C SER A 35 16.69 22.77 15.06
N ASP A 36 17.33 21.69 15.53
CA ASP A 36 18.67 21.27 15.15
C ASP A 36 18.57 19.90 14.47
N LEU A 37 18.51 19.91 13.14
CA LEU A 37 18.27 18.73 12.32
C LEU A 37 19.54 17.88 12.21
N ASN A 38 19.44 16.60 12.60
CA ASN A 38 20.50 15.64 12.32
C ASN A 38 20.31 14.99 10.94
N VAL A 39 21.04 15.50 9.94
CA VAL A 39 20.96 15.04 8.54
C VAL A 39 21.41 13.58 8.36
N ASP A 40 22.43 13.14 9.10
CA ASP A 40 22.92 11.75 9.03
C ASP A 40 21.83 10.80 9.55
N ARG A 41 21.22 11.13 10.68
CA ARG A 41 20.11 10.37 11.25
C ARG A 41 18.89 10.36 10.33
N LEU A 42 18.54 11.49 9.72
CA LEU A 42 17.44 11.53 8.72
C LEU A 42 17.72 10.59 7.55
N SER A 43 18.96 10.55 7.06
CA SER A 43 19.36 9.67 5.97
C SER A 43 19.22 8.19 6.36
N GLU A 44 19.70 7.81 7.55
CA GLU A 44 19.54 6.45 8.09
C GLU A 44 18.07 6.05 8.23
N LEU A 45 17.22 6.96 8.70
CA LEU A 45 15.78 6.72 8.83
C LEU A 45 15.09 6.55 7.48
N VAL A 46 15.49 7.31 6.45
CA VAL A 46 14.96 7.18 5.08
C VAL A 46 15.37 5.84 4.44
N GLU A 47 16.62 5.42 4.61
CA GLU A 47 17.09 4.10 4.16
C GLU A 47 16.30 2.98 4.87
N THR A 48 16.16 3.11 6.19
CA THR A 48 15.38 2.16 7.00
C THR A 48 13.92 2.10 6.57
N LEU A 49 13.30 3.25 6.26
CA LEU A 49 11.93 3.32 5.76
C LEU A 49 11.79 2.57 4.44
N SER A 50 12.73 2.76 3.52
CA SER A 50 12.74 2.11 2.21
C SER A 50 12.80 0.58 2.35
N ILE A 51 13.69 0.08 3.21
CA ILE A 51 13.85 -1.36 3.50
C ILE A 51 12.56 -1.94 4.12
N LYS A 52 11.92 -1.22 5.05
CA LYS A 52 10.70 -1.70 5.74
C LYS A 52 9.45 -1.60 4.86
N PHE A 53 9.43 -0.68 3.90
CA PHE A 53 8.29 -0.48 3.01
C PHE A 53 8.14 -1.59 1.98
N GLU A 54 9.24 -2.15 1.47
CA GLU A 54 9.21 -3.21 0.45
C GLU A 54 8.39 -4.45 0.90
N PRO A 55 8.62 -5.06 2.09
CA PRO A 55 7.79 -6.14 2.60
C PRO A 55 6.31 -5.77 2.78
N LEU A 56 6.02 -4.52 3.15
CA LEU A 56 4.64 -4.04 3.29
C LEU A 56 3.94 -3.99 1.93
N SER A 57 4.62 -3.48 0.90
CA SER A 57 4.12 -3.40 -0.48
C SER A 57 3.85 -4.80 -1.04
N LEU A 58 4.80 -5.73 -0.88
CA LEU A 58 4.67 -7.11 -1.36
C LEU A 58 3.48 -7.84 -0.72
N VAL A 59 3.25 -7.66 0.58
CA VAL A 59 2.08 -8.25 1.24
C VAL A 59 0.79 -7.53 0.84
N GLY A 60 0.86 -6.23 0.55
CA GLY A 60 -0.26 -5.47 0.00
C GLY A 60 -0.75 -6.07 -1.32
N GLN A 61 0.15 -6.28 -2.27
CA GLN A 61 -0.14 -6.88 -3.57
C GLN A 61 -0.72 -8.30 -3.46
N GLN A 62 -0.23 -9.11 -2.51
CA GLN A 62 -0.78 -10.45 -2.27
C GLN A 62 -2.20 -10.44 -1.67
N LEU A 63 -2.62 -9.32 -1.09
CA LEU A 63 -3.95 -9.13 -0.52
C LEU A 63 -4.91 -8.40 -1.46
N GLU A 64 -4.40 -7.82 -2.56
CA GLU A 64 -5.25 -7.26 -3.60
C GLU A 64 -6.00 -8.39 -4.30
N PRO A 65 -7.29 -8.18 -4.62
CA PRO A 65 -8.00 -9.12 -5.47
C PRO A 65 -7.28 -9.20 -6.82
N PRO A 66 -7.18 -10.39 -7.43
CA PRO A 66 -6.66 -10.49 -8.79
C PRO A 66 -7.49 -9.61 -9.70
N PHE A 67 -6.84 -8.93 -10.66
CA PHE A 67 -7.54 -8.22 -11.71
C PHE A 67 -8.52 -9.18 -12.40
N ASN A 68 -9.80 -8.79 -12.48
CA ASN A 68 -10.84 -9.54 -13.18
C ASN A 68 -11.16 -8.82 -14.50
N PRO A 69 -10.65 -9.31 -15.65
CA PRO A 69 -10.90 -8.69 -16.94
C PRO A 69 -12.39 -8.59 -17.28
N GLU A 70 -13.21 -9.55 -16.85
CA GLU A 70 -14.65 -9.57 -17.14
C GLU A 70 -15.42 -8.45 -16.42
N GLU A 71 -14.98 -8.05 -15.22
CA GLU A 71 -15.53 -6.88 -14.51
C GLU A 71 -15.12 -5.58 -15.22
N PHE A 72 -13.91 -5.52 -15.76
CA PHE A 72 -13.40 -4.35 -16.47
C PHE A 72 -14.08 -4.16 -17.84
N ASP A 73 -14.24 -5.23 -18.60
CA ASP A 73 -14.90 -5.21 -19.91
C ASP A 73 -16.39 -4.84 -19.77
N GLY A 74 -17.06 -5.32 -18.70
CA GLY A 74 -18.44 -4.92 -18.40
C GLY A 74 -18.60 -3.44 -18.04
N GLU A 75 -17.66 -2.85 -17.28
CA GLU A 75 -17.66 -1.40 -17.01
C GLU A 75 -17.41 -0.58 -18.29
N PHE A 76 -16.59 -1.09 -19.21
CA PHE A 76 -16.31 -0.45 -20.49
C PHE A 76 -17.54 -0.41 -21.40
N GLU A 77 -18.24 -1.53 -21.59
CA GLU A 77 -19.48 -1.60 -22.40
C GLU A 77 -20.58 -0.67 -21.86
N ILE A 78 -20.76 -0.63 -20.53
CA ILE A 78 -21.72 0.29 -19.90
C ILE A 78 -21.35 1.74 -20.20
N THR A 79 -20.07 2.09 -20.11
CA THR A 79 -19.58 3.45 -20.36
C THR A 79 -19.76 3.88 -21.82
N GLU A 80 -19.53 2.98 -22.77
CA GLU A 80 -19.82 3.22 -24.19
C GLU A 80 -21.32 3.43 -24.43
N GLU A 81 -22.18 2.58 -23.86
CA GLU A 81 -23.63 2.72 -23.98
C GLU A 81 -24.16 4.04 -23.40
N TYR A 82 -23.59 4.52 -22.29
CA TYR A 82 -23.90 5.83 -21.73
C TYR A 82 -23.42 6.98 -22.63
N THR A 83 -22.24 6.85 -23.24
CA THR A 83 -21.68 7.87 -24.14
C THR A 83 -22.52 8.00 -25.41
N GLU A 84 -22.97 6.88 -25.97
CA GLU A 84 -23.91 6.85 -27.10
C GLU A 84 -25.26 7.50 -26.75
N LYS A 85 -25.76 7.31 -25.53
CA LYS A 85 -27.03 7.92 -25.08
C LYS A 85 -26.97 9.41 -24.80
N VAL A 86 -25.80 9.97 -24.51
CA VAL A 86 -25.61 11.40 -24.17
C VAL A 86 -25.27 12.25 -25.40
N LEU A 87 -24.75 11.65 -26.47
CA LEU A 87 -24.42 12.33 -27.73
C LEU A 87 -25.56 12.34 -28.77
N VAL A 88 -26.79 11.97 -28.37
CA VAL A 88 -28.02 12.04 -29.18
C VAL A 88 -28.93 13.18 -28.73
#